data_AF-A0A2I0N6Q7-F1
#
_entry.id   AF-A0A2I0N6Q7-F1
#
_cell.length_a   1.000
_cell.length_b   1.000
_cell.length_c   1.000
_cell.angle_alpha   90.00
_cell.angle_beta   90.00
_cell.angle_gamma   90.00
#
_symmetry.space_group_name_H-M   'P 1'
#
loop_
_entity.id
_entity.type
_entity.pdbx_description
1 polymer ?
#
loop_
_entity_poly.entity_id
_entity_poly.type
_entity_poly.pdbx_seq_one_letter_code
_entity_poly.pdbx_strand_id
1 'polypeptide(L)'
;MAHYLFFDSFESVSGESAWHNRVAPFLCAPDASGNDPCPCGSGKKYKKCCWSRDHAGYPGDMIDRAISWVLDQPELGPEVDKYMDENADAFILSDEDVANNFDLFLFDYKLKDGKTPLRHFMDYGGLMPEEHALCKKLEENKFSVFEAIDVRAGGGIILRDMVGGGEYFAREKRGSARLLPGDMIACRIVPFRSDFMITTPSVRIWPGEERGRIEETAVRLRSRLAKGRLGGNEVLDALSEWDGVTRTLDEAKAALKKKLDGAGLKLDFRTLSRRINESKSPNEAFPEIYEHRFPSGDDFNEAIELLSLVWNKHPRREFGGKSPEDISSYGPLETALINTFMEDSYENVDIDSYPTAAKAEEAVERFREKWLKTPQKKLKGKTPMERILEERELLGNPKKDFSIRMEIKKVAAPLNEAEWRHIDAKAAEITDKKQLDDLLYHIRTNRCPYNKQECKPKNCPYGMDGIEECPVHRGEKT
;
A
#
# COMPACT_ATOMS: atom_id res chain seq x y z
N MET A 1 23.89 15.64 -12.35
CA MET A 1 24.38 14.38 -11.74
C MET A 1 23.55 14.17 -10.49
N ALA A 2 23.00 12.99 -10.27
CA ALA A 2 22.28 12.68 -9.04
C ALA A 2 23.21 11.88 -8.12
N HIS A 3 23.34 12.28 -6.85
CA HIS A 3 23.98 11.46 -5.82
C HIS A 3 22.85 10.73 -5.09
N TYR A 4 22.93 9.40 -5.06
CA TYR A 4 22.02 8.58 -4.26
C TYR A 4 22.80 8.06 -3.06
N LEU A 5 22.23 8.18 -1.86
CA LEU A 5 22.76 7.48 -0.69
C LEU A 5 22.40 6.01 -0.84
N PHE A 6 23.39 5.13 -0.76
CA PHE A 6 23.15 3.71 -0.61
C PHE A 6 23.40 3.32 0.84
N PHE A 7 22.48 2.53 1.36
CA PHE A 7 22.68 1.91 2.66
C PHE A 7 23.45 0.61 2.45
N ASP A 8 24.55 0.43 3.16
CA ASP A 8 25.12 -0.90 3.39
C ASP A 8 24.69 -1.30 4.81
N SER A 9 23.37 -1.48 5.01
CA SER A 9 22.86 -2.32 6.10
C SER A 9 23.35 -3.70 5.74
N PHE A 10 24.50 -4.08 6.28
CA PHE A 10 24.65 -5.46 6.65
C PHE A 10 23.47 -5.79 7.57
N GLU A 11 22.61 -6.68 7.10
CA GLU A 11 21.33 -7.06 7.70
C GLU A 11 20.25 -5.97 7.48
N SER A 12 19.42 -6.11 6.43
CA SER A 12 18.14 -5.40 6.36
C SER A 12 17.01 -6.38 6.69
N VAL A 13 16.31 -6.04 7.76
CA VAL A 13 14.86 -6.15 7.96
C VAL A 13 14.18 -7.28 7.20
N SER A 14 14.24 -8.44 7.81
CA SER A 14 13.09 -9.34 7.78
C SER A 14 13.16 -10.22 9.02
N GLY A 15 12.61 -9.70 10.10
CA GLY A 15 12.21 -10.55 11.21
C GLY A 15 10.96 -11.30 10.77
N GLU A 16 11.05 -12.62 10.67
CA GLU A 16 9.91 -13.46 11.04
C GLU A 16 9.56 -13.09 12.48
N SER A 17 8.59 -12.19 12.65
CA SER A 17 7.90 -12.07 13.93
C SER A 17 6.53 -12.72 13.76
N ALA A 18 6.28 -13.70 14.62
CA ALA A 18 5.04 -14.45 14.72
C ALA A 18 3.88 -13.57 15.23
N TRP A 19 3.63 -12.43 14.58
CA TRP A 19 2.54 -11.52 14.86
C TRP A 19 1.90 -11.14 13.53
N HIS A 20 1.14 -12.09 13.00
CA HIS A 20 0.20 -11.83 11.91
C HIS A 20 -0.50 -10.50 12.16
N ASN A 21 -0.67 -9.70 11.10
CA ASN A 21 -1.76 -8.72 11.00
C ASN A 21 -2.95 -9.29 11.77
N ARG A 22 -3.36 -8.64 12.86
CA ARG A 22 -4.52 -9.13 13.63
C ARG A 22 -5.73 -8.82 12.77
N VAL A 23 -6.08 -9.72 11.86
CA VAL A 23 -7.37 -9.73 11.20
C VAL A 23 -8.36 -10.20 12.25
N ALA A 24 -9.33 -9.37 12.56
CA ALA A 24 -10.38 -9.70 13.50
C ALA A 24 -11.73 -9.57 12.78
N PRO A 25 -12.60 -10.59 12.82
CA PRO A 25 -13.97 -10.43 12.38
C PRO A 25 -14.68 -9.42 13.29
N PHE A 26 -15.09 -8.30 12.71
CA PHE A 26 -15.97 -7.31 13.32
C PHE A 26 -17.41 -7.65 12.92
N LEU A 27 -17.95 -8.73 13.50
CA LEU A 27 -19.37 -9.05 13.30
C LEU A 27 -20.23 -8.23 14.27
N CYS A 28 -21.09 -7.37 13.71
CA CYS A 28 -22.07 -6.55 14.42
C CYS A 28 -23.28 -7.33 15.00
N ALA A 29 -23.18 -8.65 15.17
CA ALA A 29 -24.27 -9.47 15.69
C ALA A 29 -24.12 -9.72 17.21
N PRO A 30 -25.18 -9.54 18.03
CA PRO A 30 -25.13 -9.89 19.45
C PRO A 30 -24.96 -11.41 19.65
N ASP A 31 -24.40 -11.80 20.80
CA ASP A 31 -23.95 -13.16 21.15
C ASP A 31 -25.07 -14.19 21.38
N ALA A 32 -26.30 -13.89 21.01
CA ALA A 32 -27.32 -14.92 20.90
C ALA A 32 -26.99 -15.73 19.65
N SER A 33 -26.67 -17.01 19.79
CA SER A 33 -26.58 -17.86 18.61
C SER A 33 -27.94 -17.75 17.91
N GLY A 34 -27.99 -17.28 16.66
CA GLY A 34 -29.28 -17.01 15.99
C GLY A 34 -30.18 -18.25 15.85
N ASN A 35 -29.66 -19.42 16.25
CA ASN A 35 -30.35 -20.69 16.34
C ASN A 35 -31.02 -20.95 17.71
N ASP A 36 -30.73 -20.15 18.74
CA ASP A 36 -31.34 -20.28 20.07
C ASP A 36 -32.85 -20.01 20.03
N PRO A 37 -33.63 -20.61 20.96
CA PRO A 37 -35.04 -20.29 21.11
C PRO A 37 -35.24 -18.80 21.40
N CYS A 38 -36.19 -18.18 20.69
CA CYS A 38 -36.45 -16.75 20.82
C CYS A 38 -36.94 -16.38 22.24
N PRO A 39 -36.35 -15.37 22.90
CA PRO A 39 -36.67 -15.00 24.29
C PRO A 39 -38.09 -14.43 24.46
N CYS A 40 -38.82 -14.15 23.38
CA CYS A 40 -40.22 -13.71 23.44
C CYS A 40 -41.21 -14.84 23.77
N GLY A 41 -40.73 -16.08 23.96
CA GLY A 41 -41.56 -17.23 24.30
C GLY A 41 -42.27 -17.89 23.09
N SER A 42 -41.91 -17.53 21.86
CA SER A 42 -42.56 -18.06 20.65
C SER A 42 -42.16 -19.49 20.29
N GLY A 43 -41.10 -20.03 20.90
CA GLY A 43 -40.52 -21.36 20.58
C GLY A 43 -39.83 -21.46 19.21
N LYS A 44 -39.81 -20.38 18.40
CA LYS A 44 -39.09 -20.32 17.11
C LYS A 44 -37.61 -19.95 17.33
N LYS A 45 -36.73 -20.32 16.39
CA LYS A 45 -35.33 -19.82 16.35
C LYS A 45 -35.32 -18.29 16.33
N TYR A 46 -34.45 -17.66 17.13
CA TYR A 46 -34.37 -16.19 17.30
C TYR A 46 -34.29 -15.45 15.95
N LYS A 47 -33.43 -15.93 15.02
CA LYS A 47 -33.28 -15.38 13.66
C LYS A 47 -34.54 -15.38 12.79
N LYS A 48 -35.51 -16.26 13.11
CA LYS A 48 -36.80 -16.38 12.37
C LYS A 48 -37.99 -15.76 13.12
N CYS A 49 -37.74 -15.06 14.23
CA CYS A 49 -38.81 -14.52 15.06
C CYS A 49 -38.58 -13.04 15.38
N CYS A 50 -37.90 -12.72 16.47
CA CYS A 50 -37.76 -11.33 16.91
C CYS A 50 -36.53 -10.64 16.32
N TRP A 51 -35.61 -11.37 15.67
CA TRP A 51 -34.38 -10.79 15.10
C TRP A 51 -34.63 -9.54 14.25
N SER A 52 -35.45 -9.64 13.21
CA SER A 52 -35.70 -8.51 12.30
C SER A 52 -36.38 -7.32 12.98
N ARG A 53 -37.14 -7.56 14.05
CA ARG A 53 -37.79 -6.49 14.83
C ARG A 53 -36.82 -5.86 15.82
N ASP A 54 -36.01 -6.68 16.49
CA ASP A 54 -35.09 -6.26 17.54
C ASP A 54 -33.82 -5.60 16.94
N HIS A 55 -33.55 -5.84 15.65
CA HIS A 55 -32.45 -5.25 14.88
C HIS A 55 -32.90 -4.31 13.74
N ALA A 56 -34.20 -4.00 13.65
CA ALA A 56 -34.70 -3.00 12.72
C ALA A 56 -33.98 -1.65 12.94
N GLY A 57 -33.35 -1.13 11.90
CA GLY A 57 -32.63 0.14 11.95
C GLY A 57 -31.12 0.03 12.24
N TYR A 58 -30.56 -1.17 12.38
CA TYR A 58 -29.10 -1.35 12.47
C TYR A 58 -28.44 -1.22 11.09
N PRO A 59 -27.33 -0.47 10.97
CA PRO A 59 -26.64 -0.31 9.69
C PRO A 59 -26.15 -1.63 9.07
N GLY A 60 -25.68 -2.59 9.87
CA GLY A 60 -25.19 -3.89 9.38
C GLY A 60 -26.26 -4.69 8.63
N ASP A 61 -27.44 -4.85 9.23
CA ASP A 61 -28.57 -5.56 8.59
C ASP A 61 -29.01 -4.90 7.27
N MET A 62 -28.94 -3.56 7.19
CA MET A 62 -29.27 -2.84 5.96
C MET A 62 -28.21 -3.05 4.87
N ILE A 63 -26.92 -3.11 5.26
CA ILE A 63 -25.81 -3.43 4.35
C ILE A 63 -25.98 -4.86 3.80
N ASP A 64 -26.24 -5.84 4.67
CA ASP A 64 -26.45 -7.23 4.25
C ASP A 64 -27.62 -7.36 3.27
N ARG A 65 -28.72 -6.64 3.52
CA ARG A 65 -29.86 -6.60 2.61
C ARG A 65 -29.52 -5.92 1.29
N ALA A 66 -28.74 -4.84 1.31
CA ALA A 66 -28.29 -4.17 0.10
C ALA A 66 -27.41 -5.08 -0.75
N ILE A 67 -26.45 -5.80 -0.14
CA ILE A 67 -25.60 -6.78 -0.82
C ILE A 67 -26.44 -7.90 -1.42
N SER A 68 -27.37 -8.48 -0.64
CA SER A 68 -28.27 -9.52 -1.15
C SER A 68 -29.08 -9.03 -2.35
N TRP A 69 -29.63 -7.81 -2.28
CA TRP A 69 -30.39 -7.24 -3.38
C TRP A 69 -29.52 -7.04 -4.63
N VAL A 70 -28.29 -6.53 -4.46
CA VAL A 70 -27.33 -6.35 -5.56
C VAL A 70 -27.03 -7.68 -6.25
N LEU A 71 -26.78 -8.75 -5.48
CA LEU A 71 -26.50 -10.08 -6.00
C LEU A 71 -27.70 -10.71 -6.74
N ASP A 72 -28.92 -10.33 -6.36
CA ASP A 72 -30.14 -10.79 -7.00
C ASP A 72 -30.46 -10.02 -8.32
N GLN A 73 -29.75 -8.93 -8.63
CA GLN A 73 -29.98 -8.16 -9.86
C GLN A 73 -29.16 -8.71 -11.04
N PRO A 74 -29.79 -9.29 -12.08
CA PRO A 74 -29.07 -9.84 -13.23
C PRO A 74 -28.17 -8.83 -13.95
N GLU A 75 -28.57 -7.57 -13.98
CA GLU A 75 -27.82 -6.48 -14.61
C GLU A 75 -26.57 -6.05 -13.83
N LEU A 76 -26.50 -6.32 -12.52
CA LEU A 76 -25.35 -5.98 -11.67
C LEU A 76 -24.36 -7.15 -11.55
N GLY A 77 -24.80 -8.39 -11.82
CA GLY A 77 -23.94 -9.58 -11.79
C GLY A 77 -22.60 -9.41 -12.52
N PRO A 78 -22.57 -8.97 -13.80
CA PRO A 78 -21.32 -8.75 -14.52
C PRO A 78 -20.40 -7.68 -13.92
N GLU A 79 -20.96 -6.67 -13.24
CA GLU A 79 -20.16 -5.64 -12.57
C GLU A 79 -19.57 -6.16 -11.25
N VAL A 80 -20.31 -7.02 -10.53
CA VAL A 80 -19.80 -7.74 -9.36
C VAL A 80 -18.66 -8.68 -9.77
N ASP A 81 -18.88 -9.51 -10.79
CA ASP A 81 -17.86 -10.46 -11.29
C ASP A 81 -16.59 -9.71 -11.70
N LYS A 82 -16.74 -8.64 -12.49
CA LYS A 82 -15.62 -7.79 -12.91
C LYS A 82 -14.87 -7.22 -11.70
N TYR A 83 -15.58 -6.65 -10.73
CA TYR A 83 -14.93 -6.09 -9.55
C TYR A 83 -14.17 -7.15 -8.76
N MET A 84 -14.77 -8.33 -8.57
CA MET A 84 -14.14 -9.43 -7.86
C MET A 84 -12.91 -9.95 -8.62
N ASP A 85 -12.97 -10.11 -9.93
CA ASP A 85 -11.82 -10.52 -10.75
C ASP A 85 -10.65 -9.52 -10.67
N GLU A 86 -10.95 -8.23 -10.53
CA GLU A 86 -9.95 -7.16 -10.45
C GLU A 86 -9.35 -6.96 -9.03
N ASN A 87 -10.12 -7.26 -7.97
CA ASN A 87 -9.78 -6.86 -6.59
C ASN A 87 -9.70 -8.04 -5.60
N ALA A 88 -10.20 -9.21 -5.98
CA ALA A 88 -10.21 -10.40 -5.14
C ALA A 88 -9.21 -11.42 -5.72
N ASP A 89 -8.17 -11.78 -4.95
CA ASP A 89 -7.22 -12.81 -5.38
C ASP A 89 -7.91 -14.18 -5.33
N ALA A 90 -8.26 -14.71 -6.50
CA ALA A 90 -9.02 -15.97 -6.66
C ALA A 90 -8.38 -17.19 -5.96
N PHE A 91 -7.11 -17.13 -5.56
CA PHE A 91 -6.40 -18.23 -4.87
C PHE A 91 -6.37 -18.11 -3.34
N ILE A 92 -6.72 -16.95 -2.76
CA ILE A 92 -6.62 -16.67 -1.31
C ILE A 92 -7.84 -15.85 -0.86
N LEU A 93 -9.05 -16.40 -0.99
CA LEU A 93 -10.26 -15.74 -0.46
C LEU A 93 -10.72 -16.44 0.82
N SER A 94 -10.53 -15.76 1.95
CA SER A 94 -11.30 -16.07 3.16
C SER A 94 -12.71 -15.47 3.05
N ASP A 95 -13.68 -16.00 3.80
CA ASP A 95 -15.04 -15.43 3.88
C ASP A 95 -15.01 -13.95 4.27
N GLU A 96 -14.01 -13.53 5.04
CA GLU A 96 -13.81 -12.16 5.51
C GLU A 96 -13.32 -11.23 4.40
N ASP A 97 -12.42 -11.70 3.53
CA ASP A 97 -11.94 -10.94 2.38
C ASP A 97 -13.04 -10.74 1.35
N VAL A 98 -13.89 -11.74 1.15
CA VAL A 98 -15.09 -11.65 0.31
C VAL A 98 -16.04 -10.60 0.87
N ALA A 99 -16.32 -10.64 2.18
CA ALA A 99 -17.20 -9.67 2.83
C ALA A 99 -16.66 -8.23 2.73
N ASN A 100 -15.36 -8.04 2.94
CA ASN A 100 -14.69 -6.74 2.78
C ASN A 100 -14.78 -6.22 1.34
N ASN A 101 -14.58 -7.09 0.33
CA ASN A 101 -14.74 -6.71 -1.07
C ASN A 101 -16.18 -6.29 -1.40
N PHE A 102 -17.19 -6.95 -0.83
CA PHE A 102 -18.58 -6.50 -0.99
C PHE A 102 -18.87 -5.16 -0.31
N ASP A 103 -18.28 -4.87 0.86
CA ASP A 103 -18.38 -3.52 1.47
C ASP A 103 -17.80 -2.46 0.51
N LEU A 104 -16.60 -2.68 0.01
CA LEU A 104 -15.92 -1.75 -0.90
C LEU A 104 -16.71 -1.56 -2.20
N PHE A 105 -17.22 -2.65 -2.78
CA PHE A 105 -18.08 -2.61 -3.95
C PHE A 105 -19.35 -1.79 -3.69
N LEU A 106 -20.06 -2.06 -2.59
CA LEU A 106 -21.33 -1.42 -2.27
C LEU A 106 -21.19 0.11 -2.11
N PHE A 107 -20.12 0.55 -1.45
CA PHE A 107 -19.95 1.95 -1.02
C PHE A 107 -19.09 2.80 -1.96
N ASP A 108 -18.11 2.21 -2.64
CA ASP A 108 -17.08 2.96 -3.36
C ASP A 108 -17.05 2.69 -4.87
N TYR A 109 -17.47 1.50 -5.33
CA TYR A 109 -17.52 1.21 -6.77
C TYR A 109 -18.51 2.12 -7.50
N LYS A 110 -18.11 2.59 -8.69
CA LYS A 110 -18.93 3.44 -9.56
C LYS A 110 -19.42 2.64 -10.75
N LEU A 111 -20.73 2.45 -10.81
CA LEU A 111 -21.42 1.87 -11.97
C LEU A 111 -21.31 2.83 -13.16
N LYS A 112 -21.73 2.37 -14.34
CA LYS A 112 -21.65 3.12 -15.61
C LYS A 112 -22.34 4.49 -15.56
N ASP A 113 -23.34 4.67 -14.71
CA ASP A 113 -24.06 5.92 -14.50
C ASP A 113 -23.43 6.83 -13.42
N GLY A 114 -22.28 6.44 -12.86
CA GLY A 114 -21.55 7.16 -11.81
C GLY A 114 -22.12 6.99 -10.40
N LYS A 115 -23.20 6.22 -10.23
CA LYS A 115 -23.78 5.90 -8.91
C LYS A 115 -23.09 4.69 -8.28
N THR A 116 -23.19 4.58 -6.97
CA THR A 116 -22.75 3.38 -6.24
C THR A 116 -23.85 2.31 -6.25
N PRO A 117 -23.52 1.03 -6.04
CA PRO A 117 -24.52 -0.01 -5.86
C PRO A 117 -25.49 0.28 -4.69
N LEU A 118 -25.01 0.89 -3.59
CA LEU A 118 -25.90 1.37 -2.51
C LEU A 118 -26.96 2.35 -3.02
N ARG A 119 -26.57 3.26 -3.92
CA ARG A 119 -27.49 4.26 -4.48
C ARG A 119 -28.53 3.62 -5.40
N HIS A 120 -28.14 2.60 -6.17
CA HIS A 120 -29.09 1.79 -6.96
C HIS A 120 -30.07 1.06 -6.05
N PHE A 121 -29.59 0.46 -4.96
CA PHE A 121 -30.45 -0.15 -3.95
C PHE A 121 -31.42 0.86 -3.33
N MET A 122 -30.99 2.10 -3.08
CA MET A 122 -31.89 3.15 -2.58
C MET A 122 -32.97 3.54 -3.60
N ASP A 123 -32.61 3.63 -4.88
CA ASP A 123 -33.51 4.07 -5.93
C ASP A 123 -34.50 2.95 -6.35
N TYR A 124 -34.10 1.67 -6.27
CA TYR A 124 -34.85 0.53 -6.84
C TYR A 124 -35.18 -0.62 -5.86
N GLY A 125 -34.59 -0.64 -4.66
CA GLY A 125 -34.69 -1.75 -3.69
C GLY A 125 -36.02 -1.84 -2.93
N GLY A 126 -37.02 -1.03 -3.28
CA GLY A 126 -38.34 -1.05 -2.64
C GLY A 126 -38.30 -0.67 -1.15
N LEU A 127 -37.52 0.35 -0.80
CA LEU A 127 -37.29 0.75 0.59
C LEU A 127 -38.47 1.50 1.20
N MET A 128 -38.77 1.19 2.46
CA MET A 128 -39.67 2.01 3.29
C MET A 128 -39.00 3.35 3.65
N PRO A 129 -39.76 4.40 4.00
CA PRO A 129 -39.19 5.72 4.32
C PRO A 129 -38.11 5.71 5.41
N GLU A 130 -38.28 4.88 6.43
CA GLU A 130 -37.31 4.72 7.53
C GLU A 130 -36.00 4.05 7.07
N GLU A 131 -36.11 3.09 6.14
CA GLU A 131 -34.98 2.40 5.53
C GLU A 131 -34.22 3.33 4.59
N HIS A 132 -34.95 4.14 3.82
CA HIS A 132 -34.33 5.18 3.00
C HIS A 132 -33.59 6.21 3.86
N ALA A 133 -34.11 6.56 5.05
CA ALA A 133 -33.41 7.43 5.99
C ALA A 133 -32.15 6.78 6.55
N LEU A 134 -32.15 5.46 6.79
CA LEU A 134 -30.97 4.71 7.20
C LEU A 134 -29.92 4.65 6.08
N CYS A 135 -30.31 4.37 4.84
CA CYS A 135 -29.38 4.34 3.70
C CYS A 135 -28.76 5.71 3.42
N LYS A 136 -29.50 6.82 3.63
CA LYS A 136 -28.90 8.16 3.57
C LYS A 136 -27.78 8.35 4.61
N LYS A 137 -27.95 7.83 5.82
CA LYS A 137 -26.87 7.84 6.83
C LYS A 137 -25.69 6.96 6.43
N LEU A 138 -25.96 5.84 5.76
CA LEU A 138 -24.91 5.00 5.16
C LEU A 138 -24.11 5.77 4.09
N GLU A 139 -24.75 6.66 3.30
CA GLU A 139 -24.03 7.53 2.34
C GLU A 139 -23.10 8.56 3.02
N GLU A 140 -23.35 8.91 4.29
CA GLU A 140 -22.53 9.82 5.11
C GLU A 140 -21.31 9.15 5.75
N ASN A 141 -21.00 7.91 5.36
CA ASN A 141 -19.90 7.13 5.92
C ASN A 141 -18.52 7.78 5.72
N LYS A 142 -17.57 7.35 6.55
CA LYS A 142 -16.15 7.66 6.40
C LYS A 142 -15.35 6.38 6.38
N PHE A 143 -14.55 6.18 5.35
CA PHE A 143 -13.50 5.17 5.33
C PHE A 143 -12.16 5.87 5.54
N SER A 144 -11.42 5.49 6.58
CA SER A 144 -10.12 6.08 6.90
C SER A 144 -9.28 5.11 7.72
N VAL A 145 -8.07 5.56 8.08
CA VAL A 145 -7.23 4.93 9.10
C VAL A 145 -7.39 5.69 10.41
N PHE A 146 -7.70 4.96 11.46
CA PHE A 146 -8.00 5.50 12.77
C PHE A 146 -7.05 4.98 13.85
N GLU A 147 -6.62 5.85 14.76
CA GLU A 147 -5.95 5.48 16.01
C GLU A 147 -7.01 5.16 17.06
N ALA A 148 -6.96 3.97 17.67
CA ALA A 148 -7.78 3.62 18.82
C ALA A 148 -7.22 4.33 20.06
N ILE A 149 -7.85 5.44 20.47
CA ILE A 149 -7.40 6.25 21.62
C ILE A 149 -7.82 5.61 22.94
N ASP A 150 -9.03 5.07 23.00
CA ASP A 150 -9.59 4.40 24.17
C ASP A 150 -10.44 3.22 23.70
N VAL A 151 -10.32 2.08 24.38
CA VAL A 151 -11.03 0.85 24.04
C VAL A 151 -11.83 0.40 25.25
N ARG A 152 -13.16 0.45 25.13
CA ARG A 152 -14.09 -0.02 26.16
C ARG A 152 -14.62 -1.37 25.72
N ALA A 153 -14.01 -2.44 26.20
CA ALA A 153 -14.38 -3.81 25.85
C ALA A 153 -15.89 -4.03 25.98
N GLY A 154 -16.54 -4.45 24.89
CA GLY A 154 -17.99 -4.68 24.82
C GLY A 154 -18.87 -3.42 24.75
N GLY A 155 -18.28 -2.22 24.77
CA GLY A 155 -18.97 -0.94 24.76
C GLY A 155 -18.72 -0.10 23.50
N GLY A 156 -17.46 0.04 23.09
CA GLY A 156 -17.05 0.82 21.92
C GLY A 156 -15.63 1.35 22.00
N ILE A 157 -15.21 2.06 20.96
CA ILE A 157 -13.85 2.53 20.76
C ILE A 157 -13.89 4.03 20.47
N ILE A 158 -13.01 4.81 21.11
CA ILE A 158 -12.75 6.19 20.69
C ILE A 158 -11.68 6.15 19.61
N LEU A 159 -12.03 6.60 18.42
CA LEU A 159 -11.20 6.59 17.22
C LEU A 159 -10.78 8.01 16.86
N ARG A 160 -9.50 8.22 16.59
CA ARG A 160 -9.00 9.46 15.98
C ARG A 160 -8.68 9.20 14.52
N ASP A 161 -9.28 9.98 13.62
CA ASP A 161 -8.99 9.89 12.18
C ASP A 161 -7.60 10.48 11.90
N MET A 162 -6.69 9.65 11.40
CA MET A 162 -5.31 10.06 11.11
C MET A 162 -5.23 10.91 9.84
N VAL A 163 -6.17 10.73 8.92
CA VAL A 163 -6.17 11.40 7.62
C VAL A 163 -6.98 12.69 7.72
N GLY A 164 -8.28 12.58 7.96
CA GLY A 164 -9.21 13.71 7.97
C GLY A 164 -9.28 14.47 9.28
N GLY A 165 -8.69 13.93 10.35
CA GLY A 165 -8.78 14.49 11.69
C GLY A 165 -10.16 14.31 12.34
N GLY A 166 -10.23 14.70 13.61
CA GLY A 166 -11.41 14.54 14.45
C GLY A 166 -11.40 13.23 15.24
N GLU A 167 -12.27 13.17 16.25
CA GLU A 167 -12.41 12.04 17.16
C GLU A 167 -13.86 11.56 17.17
N TYR A 168 -14.05 10.24 17.12
CA TYR A 168 -15.35 9.61 16.96
C TYR A 168 -15.50 8.48 17.97
N PHE A 169 -16.62 8.42 18.67
CA PHE A 169 -16.98 7.23 19.44
C PHE A 169 -17.68 6.24 18.51
N ALA A 170 -17.04 5.11 18.24
CA ALA A 170 -17.59 4.02 17.45
C ALA A 170 -18.10 2.91 18.37
N ARG A 171 -19.41 2.64 18.30
CA ARG A 171 -20.04 1.52 18.99
C ARG A 171 -19.61 0.23 18.34
N GLU A 172 -18.96 -0.62 19.12
CA GLU A 172 -18.43 -1.89 18.65
C GLU A 172 -18.27 -2.85 19.84
N LYS A 173 -18.72 -4.10 19.68
CA LYS A 173 -18.78 -5.09 20.77
C LYS A 173 -17.70 -6.18 20.70
N ARG A 174 -17.34 -6.67 19.52
CA ARG A 174 -16.46 -7.85 19.35
C ARG A 174 -15.00 -7.46 19.06
N GLY A 175 -14.81 -6.49 18.20
CA GLY A 175 -13.52 -5.87 17.91
C GLY A 175 -12.90 -5.11 19.09
N SER A 176 -13.71 -4.47 19.94
CA SER A 176 -13.28 -3.79 21.17
C SER A 176 -12.71 -4.75 22.23
N ALA A 177 -12.88 -6.06 22.07
CA ALA A 177 -12.23 -7.06 22.90
C ALA A 177 -10.81 -7.42 22.45
N ARG A 178 -10.40 -7.01 21.23
CA ARG A 178 -9.12 -7.38 20.60
C ARG A 178 -8.20 -6.19 20.33
N LEU A 179 -8.75 -4.98 20.27
CA LEU A 179 -7.99 -3.76 20.10
C LEU A 179 -7.37 -3.29 21.41
N LEU A 180 -6.16 -2.73 21.31
CA LEU A 180 -5.48 -2.02 22.39
C LEU A 180 -5.46 -0.51 22.09
N PRO A 181 -5.50 0.35 23.10
CA PRO A 181 -5.19 1.76 22.91
C PRO A 181 -3.83 1.94 22.21
N GLY A 182 -3.80 2.74 21.15
CA GLY A 182 -2.67 2.94 20.26
C GLY A 182 -2.72 2.10 18.98
N ASP A 183 -3.53 1.04 18.92
CA ASP A 183 -3.71 0.28 17.68
C ASP A 183 -4.31 1.16 16.57
N MET A 184 -3.85 0.95 15.36
CA MET A 184 -4.30 1.63 14.16
C MET A 184 -5.21 0.70 13.36
N ILE A 185 -6.37 1.17 12.91
CA ILE A 185 -7.32 0.38 12.15
C ILE A 185 -7.78 1.08 10.88
N ALA A 186 -7.85 0.35 9.76
CA ALA A 186 -8.51 0.82 8.54
C ALA A 186 -9.93 0.28 8.52
N CYS A 187 -10.92 1.16 8.58
CA CYS A 187 -12.32 0.76 8.60
C CYS A 187 -13.27 1.87 8.12
N ARG A 188 -14.52 1.47 7.91
CA ARG A 188 -15.66 2.34 7.65
C ARG A 188 -16.42 2.59 8.94
N ILE A 189 -16.65 3.87 9.23
CA ILE A 189 -17.59 4.31 10.26
C ILE A 189 -18.81 4.96 9.63
N VAL A 190 -19.98 4.69 10.17
CA VAL A 190 -21.26 5.27 9.75
C VAL A 190 -21.95 5.98 10.91
N PRO A 191 -22.62 7.12 10.69
CA PRO A 191 -23.45 7.75 11.72
C PRO A 191 -24.53 6.79 12.22
N PHE A 192 -24.57 6.56 13.54
CA PHE A 192 -25.57 5.71 14.16
C PHE A 192 -26.02 6.27 15.50
N ARG A 193 -27.30 6.66 15.55
CA ARG A 193 -27.90 7.41 16.68
C ARG A 193 -27.13 8.71 16.95
N SER A 194 -26.56 8.87 18.14
CA SER A 194 -25.77 10.04 18.54
C SER A 194 -24.26 9.89 18.29
N ASP A 195 -23.83 8.71 17.83
CA ASP A 195 -22.41 8.34 17.71
C ASP A 195 -22.13 7.73 16.33
N PHE A 196 -21.13 6.86 16.24
CA PHE A 196 -20.77 6.12 15.04
C PHE A 196 -20.80 4.61 15.29
N MET A 197 -20.78 3.84 14.20
CA MET A 197 -20.64 2.38 14.24
C MET A 197 -19.63 1.96 13.17
N ILE A 198 -18.75 1.01 13.50
CA ILE A 198 -17.90 0.36 12.50
C ILE A 198 -18.75 -0.63 11.72
N THR A 199 -18.72 -0.55 10.40
CA THR A 199 -19.48 -1.46 9.51
C THR A 199 -18.60 -2.36 8.66
N THR A 200 -17.29 -2.12 8.62
CA THR A 200 -16.35 -2.99 7.90
C THR A 200 -16.37 -4.40 8.51
N PRO A 201 -16.64 -5.46 7.73
CA PRO A 201 -16.78 -6.83 8.23
C PRO A 201 -15.55 -7.37 8.96
N SER A 202 -14.36 -7.10 8.45
CA SER A 202 -13.10 -7.48 9.09
C SER A 202 -12.09 -6.35 8.92
N VAL A 203 -11.57 -5.82 10.04
CA VAL A 203 -10.65 -4.67 9.99
C VAL A 203 -9.21 -5.16 10.03
N ARG A 204 -8.36 -4.49 9.25
CA ARG A 204 -6.91 -4.62 9.43
C ARG A 204 -6.49 -3.80 10.64
N ILE A 205 -5.66 -4.40 11.50
CA ILE A 205 -5.13 -3.80 12.71
C ILE A 205 -3.61 -3.78 12.61
N TRP A 206 -3.04 -2.58 12.71
CA TRP A 206 -1.61 -2.37 12.89
C TRP A 206 -1.34 -1.95 14.34
N PRO A 207 -0.35 -2.55 15.01
CA PRO A 207 0.04 -2.14 16.36
C PRO A 207 0.50 -0.68 16.44
N GLY A 208 0.43 -0.08 17.63
CA GLY A 208 0.82 1.32 17.84
C GLY A 208 2.28 1.66 17.51
N GLU A 209 3.17 0.67 17.43
CA GLU A 209 4.54 0.87 16.92
C GLU A 209 4.56 1.35 15.45
N GLU A 210 3.56 0.97 14.64
CA GLU A 210 3.44 1.34 13.22
C GLU A 210 2.87 2.77 13.03
N ARG A 211 2.57 3.49 14.11
CA ARG A 211 1.93 4.82 14.05
C ARG A 211 2.71 5.83 13.21
N GLY A 212 4.05 5.82 13.27
CA GLY A 212 4.90 6.72 12.47
C GLY A 212 4.68 6.52 10.97
N ARG A 213 4.77 5.27 10.52
CA ARG A 213 4.52 4.85 9.14
C ARG A 213 3.12 5.21 8.68
N ILE A 214 2.11 4.96 9.51
CA ILE A 214 0.72 5.29 9.18
C ILE A 214 0.50 6.80 9.09
N GLU A 215 1.17 7.60 9.92
CA GLU A 215 1.10 9.06 9.84
C GLU A 215 1.66 9.58 8.51
N GLU A 216 2.77 9.04 8.00
CA GLU A 216 3.33 9.42 6.69
C GLU A 216 2.38 9.10 5.53
N THR A 217 1.78 7.91 5.53
CA THR A 217 0.74 7.55 4.56
C THR A 217 -0.49 8.47 4.71
N ALA A 218 -0.89 8.78 5.94
CA ALA A 218 -1.99 9.70 6.19
C ALA A 218 -1.71 11.12 5.67
N VAL A 219 -0.48 11.62 5.81
CA VAL A 219 -0.04 12.91 5.24
C VAL A 219 -0.20 12.91 3.72
N ARG A 220 0.19 11.84 3.03
CA ARG A 220 0.00 11.71 1.57
C ARG A 220 -1.48 11.70 1.20
N LEU A 221 -2.30 10.96 1.95
CA LEU A 221 -3.75 10.86 1.72
C LEU A 221 -4.50 12.18 1.98
N ARG A 222 -4.03 13.05 2.88
CA ARG A 222 -4.65 14.38 3.13
C ARG A 222 -4.77 15.23 1.87
N SER A 223 -3.76 15.18 1.00
CA SER A 223 -3.78 15.92 -0.28
C SER A 223 -4.86 15.41 -1.24
N ARG A 224 -5.19 14.11 -1.19
CA ARG A 224 -6.26 13.48 -1.97
C ARG A 224 -7.62 13.77 -1.35
N LEU A 225 -7.74 13.72 -0.02
CA LEU A 225 -8.94 14.11 0.73
C LEU A 225 -9.34 15.58 0.47
N ALA A 226 -8.37 16.48 0.28
CA ALA A 226 -8.67 17.88 -0.09
C ALA A 226 -9.41 18.02 -1.43
N LYS A 227 -9.37 17.00 -2.29
CA LYS A 227 -10.02 16.97 -3.61
C LYS A 227 -11.39 16.28 -3.60
N GLY A 228 -11.79 15.65 -2.49
CA GLY A 228 -13.06 14.93 -2.38
C GLY A 228 -13.06 13.88 -1.27
N ARG A 229 -14.10 13.05 -1.23
CA ARG A 229 -14.16 11.92 -0.28
C ARG A 229 -13.18 10.83 -0.71
N LEU A 230 -12.42 10.28 0.24
CA LEU A 230 -11.60 9.09 0.01
C LEU A 230 -12.47 7.83 -0.05
N GLY A 231 -12.27 7.01 -1.08
CA GLY A 231 -12.81 5.65 -1.16
C GLY A 231 -11.98 4.65 -0.34
N GLY A 232 -12.57 3.52 0.02
CA GLY A 232 -11.88 2.49 0.79
C GLY A 232 -10.67 1.89 0.05
N ASN A 233 -10.79 1.60 -1.24
CA ASN A 233 -9.66 1.10 -2.05
C ASN A 233 -8.52 2.11 -2.09
N GLU A 234 -8.80 3.40 -2.25
CA GLU A 234 -7.73 4.43 -2.27
C GLU A 234 -6.94 4.49 -0.95
N VAL A 235 -7.61 4.26 0.18
CA VAL A 235 -6.97 4.20 1.51
C VAL A 235 -6.19 2.90 1.65
N LEU A 236 -6.80 1.77 1.30
CA LEU A 236 -6.18 0.45 1.43
C LEU A 236 -4.98 0.27 0.49
N ASP A 237 -5.05 0.76 -0.75
CA ASP A 237 -3.96 0.73 -1.72
C ASP A 237 -2.77 1.55 -1.21
N ALA A 238 -3.01 2.75 -0.68
CA ALA A 238 -1.95 3.58 -0.12
C ALA A 238 -1.28 2.95 1.12
N LEU A 239 -2.00 2.10 1.85
CA LEU A 239 -1.44 1.30 2.95
C LEU A 239 -0.75 0.03 2.43
N SER A 240 -1.26 -0.54 1.34
CA SER A 240 -0.77 -1.78 0.70
C SER A 240 0.46 -1.57 -0.18
N GLU A 241 0.72 -0.35 -0.66
CA GLU A 241 2.00 0.06 -1.25
C GLU A 241 3.19 -0.24 -0.32
N TRP A 242 2.92 -0.51 0.97
CA TRP A 242 3.90 -0.91 1.96
C TRP A 242 3.65 -2.30 2.58
N ASP A 243 2.48 -2.91 2.36
CA ASP A 243 2.30 -4.34 2.64
C ASP A 243 3.07 -5.07 1.55
N GLY A 244 4.36 -5.26 1.80
CA GLY A 244 5.18 -6.15 1.01
C GLY A 244 4.41 -7.45 0.82
N VAL A 245 3.92 -7.68 -0.41
CA VAL A 245 3.60 -9.02 -0.88
C VAL A 245 4.81 -9.84 -0.45
N THR A 246 4.64 -10.71 0.55
CA THR A 246 5.71 -11.53 1.09
C THR A 246 6.07 -12.52 0.00
N ARG A 247 6.93 -12.07 -0.92
CA ARG A 247 7.45 -12.89 -1.99
C ARG A 247 8.36 -13.91 -1.33
N THR A 248 8.07 -15.19 -1.56
CA THR A 248 9.06 -16.24 -1.40
C THR A 248 10.32 -15.88 -2.19
N LEU A 249 11.47 -16.47 -1.84
CA LEU A 249 12.71 -16.23 -2.57
C LEU A 249 12.54 -16.46 -4.09
N ASP A 250 11.75 -17.45 -4.49
CA ASP A 250 11.54 -17.77 -5.90
C ASP A 250 10.61 -16.77 -6.60
N GLU A 251 9.58 -16.26 -5.92
CA GLU A 251 8.75 -15.16 -6.43
C GLU A 251 9.55 -13.87 -6.58
N ALA A 252 10.41 -13.56 -5.61
CA ALA A 252 11.28 -12.38 -5.66
C ALA A 252 12.26 -12.49 -6.85
N LYS A 253 12.86 -13.68 -7.07
CA LYS A 253 13.72 -13.94 -8.25
C LYS A 253 12.95 -13.79 -9.56
N ALA A 254 11.74 -14.34 -9.63
CA ALA A 254 10.91 -14.27 -10.84
C ALA A 254 10.50 -12.83 -11.18
N ALA A 255 10.08 -12.07 -10.16
CA ALA A 255 9.73 -10.67 -10.30
C ALA A 255 10.94 -9.82 -10.70
N LEU A 256 12.09 -9.98 -10.02
CA LEU A 256 13.33 -9.29 -10.37
C LEU A 256 13.72 -9.60 -11.83
N LYS A 257 13.72 -10.87 -12.22
CA LYS A 257 14.05 -11.26 -13.59
C LYS A 257 13.13 -10.60 -14.62
N LYS A 258 11.81 -10.64 -14.39
CA LYS A 258 10.82 -10.00 -15.26
C LYS A 258 11.06 -8.50 -15.38
N LYS A 259 11.38 -7.82 -14.26
CA LYS A 259 11.67 -6.39 -14.23
C LYS A 259 12.92 -6.05 -15.04
N LEU A 260 14.01 -6.79 -14.82
CA LEU A 260 15.27 -6.60 -15.54
C LEU A 260 15.13 -6.89 -17.05
N ASP A 261 14.46 -7.98 -17.42
CA ASP A 261 14.19 -8.34 -18.82
C ASP A 261 13.36 -7.25 -19.52
N GLY A 262 12.33 -6.71 -18.85
CA GLY A 262 11.51 -5.61 -19.36
C GLY A 262 12.29 -4.30 -19.52
N ALA A 263 13.31 -4.08 -18.69
CA ALA A 263 14.23 -2.95 -18.80
C ALA A 263 15.39 -3.20 -19.78
N GLY A 264 15.44 -4.36 -20.45
CA GLY A 264 16.49 -4.73 -21.39
C GLY A 264 17.80 -5.20 -20.76
N LEU A 265 17.84 -5.43 -19.44
CA LEU A 265 19.00 -5.96 -18.73
C LEU A 265 18.84 -7.47 -18.51
N LYS A 266 19.67 -8.28 -19.18
CA LYS A 266 19.64 -9.74 -19.02
C LYS A 266 20.68 -10.19 -18.00
N LEU A 267 20.20 -10.80 -16.91
CA LEU A 267 21.05 -11.31 -15.83
C LEU A 267 20.96 -12.83 -15.73
N ASP A 268 22.10 -13.51 -15.52
CA ASP A 268 22.12 -14.97 -15.36
C ASP A 268 21.91 -15.39 -13.90
N PHE A 269 20.67 -15.75 -13.58
CA PHE A 269 20.26 -16.22 -12.26
C PHE A 269 20.87 -17.57 -11.86
N ARG A 270 21.49 -18.34 -12.78
CA ARG A 270 22.21 -19.58 -12.41
C ARG A 270 23.44 -19.31 -11.55
N THR A 271 24.02 -18.11 -11.67
CA THR A 271 25.20 -17.70 -10.92
C THR A 271 24.86 -16.98 -9.61
N LEU A 272 23.57 -16.76 -9.33
CA LEU A 272 23.08 -15.94 -8.22
C LEU A 272 23.66 -16.39 -6.87
N SER A 273 23.57 -17.68 -6.54
CA SER A 273 24.10 -18.21 -5.27
C SER A 273 25.58 -17.95 -5.10
N ARG A 274 26.37 -18.12 -6.17
CA ARG A 274 27.81 -17.86 -6.15
C ARG A 274 28.09 -16.38 -5.89
N ARG A 275 27.46 -15.50 -6.69
CA ARG A 275 27.65 -14.05 -6.58
C ARG A 275 27.29 -13.52 -5.20
N ILE A 276 26.17 -13.97 -4.63
CA ILE A 276 25.72 -13.57 -3.29
C ILE A 276 26.70 -14.03 -2.20
N ASN A 277 27.21 -15.26 -2.28
CA ASN A 277 28.11 -15.81 -1.26
C ASN A 277 29.57 -15.35 -1.39
N GLU A 278 29.96 -14.77 -2.52
CA GLU A 278 31.32 -14.26 -2.78
C GLU A 278 31.43 -12.74 -2.63
N SER A 279 30.31 -12.04 -2.46
CA SER A 279 30.26 -10.57 -2.41
C SER A 279 29.73 -10.08 -1.07
N LYS A 280 30.16 -8.89 -0.68
CA LYS A 280 29.80 -8.26 0.59
C LYS A 280 28.48 -7.48 0.49
N SER A 281 28.14 -6.97 -0.68
CA SER A 281 26.94 -6.15 -0.90
C SER A 281 26.22 -6.54 -2.21
N PRO A 282 24.91 -6.21 -2.35
CA PRO A 282 24.19 -6.45 -3.61
C PRO A 282 24.81 -5.71 -4.79
N ASN A 283 25.41 -4.54 -4.56
CA ASN A 283 26.06 -3.76 -5.60
C ASN A 283 27.39 -4.39 -6.06
N GLU A 284 28.21 -4.91 -5.13
CA GLU A 284 29.39 -5.70 -5.52
C GLU A 284 28.98 -6.97 -6.27
N ALA A 285 27.90 -7.61 -5.83
CA ALA A 285 27.40 -8.81 -6.46
C ALA A 285 26.81 -8.53 -7.84
N PHE A 286 26.11 -7.41 -8.05
CA PHE A 286 25.32 -7.10 -9.24
C PHE A 286 25.54 -5.65 -9.74
N PRO A 287 26.78 -5.23 -10.03
CA PRO A 287 27.08 -3.86 -10.43
C PRO A 287 26.34 -3.45 -11.70
N GLU A 288 26.05 -4.40 -12.60
CA GLU A 288 25.32 -4.15 -13.83
C GLU A 288 23.90 -3.62 -13.60
N ILE A 289 23.26 -3.91 -12.46
CA ILE A 289 21.95 -3.34 -12.12
C ILE A 289 22.11 -1.86 -11.79
N TYR A 290 23.12 -1.48 -11.01
CA TYR A 290 23.35 -0.10 -10.58
C TYR A 290 23.90 0.78 -11.71
N GLU A 291 24.59 0.19 -12.68
CA GLU A 291 25.14 0.87 -13.85
C GLU A 291 24.13 0.96 -15.01
N HIS A 292 23.04 0.17 -14.97
CA HIS A 292 22.03 0.15 -16.02
C HIS A 292 21.21 1.44 -16.06
N ARG A 293 20.92 1.92 -17.27
CA ARG A 293 20.01 3.06 -17.47
C ARG A 293 18.58 2.57 -17.57
N PHE A 294 17.86 2.59 -16.45
CA PHE A 294 16.44 2.25 -16.41
C PHE A 294 15.57 3.31 -17.11
N PRO A 295 14.37 2.92 -17.60
CA PRO A 295 13.45 3.84 -18.27
C PRO A 295 12.97 5.00 -17.39
N SER A 296 12.86 4.78 -16.08
CA SER A 296 12.49 5.79 -15.08
C SER A 296 13.20 5.54 -13.74
N GLY A 297 13.14 6.53 -12.85
CA GLY A 297 13.60 6.39 -11.47
C GLY A 297 12.79 5.36 -10.68
N ASP A 298 11.48 5.27 -10.94
CA ASP A 298 10.61 4.28 -10.29
C ASP A 298 10.96 2.85 -10.75
N ASP A 299 11.30 2.66 -12.03
CA ASP A 299 11.75 1.36 -12.53
C ASP A 299 13.06 0.91 -11.89
N PHE A 300 13.98 1.85 -11.65
CA PHE A 300 15.22 1.59 -10.92
C PHE A 300 14.93 1.22 -9.47
N ASN A 301 14.11 2.00 -8.77
CA ASN A 301 13.76 1.76 -7.37
C ASN A 301 13.11 0.38 -7.19
N GLU A 302 12.14 0.01 -8.03
CA GLU A 302 11.49 -1.30 -7.98
C GLU A 302 12.50 -2.45 -8.24
N ALA A 303 13.45 -2.27 -9.16
CA ALA A 303 14.50 -3.27 -9.40
C ALA A 303 15.43 -3.43 -8.19
N ILE A 304 15.77 -2.34 -7.50
CA ILE A 304 16.59 -2.36 -6.28
C ILE A 304 15.83 -2.99 -5.09
N GLU A 305 14.54 -2.74 -4.96
CA GLU A 305 13.69 -3.37 -3.94
C GLU A 305 13.61 -4.89 -4.13
N LEU A 306 13.35 -5.33 -5.36
CA LEU A 306 13.33 -6.76 -5.71
C LEU A 306 14.70 -7.42 -5.52
N LEU A 307 15.79 -6.71 -5.85
CA LEU A 307 17.15 -7.19 -5.60
C LEU A 307 17.42 -7.35 -4.11
N SER A 308 16.99 -6.40 -3.30
CA SER A 308 17.12 -6.45 -1.83
C SER A 308 16.37 -7.65 -1.25
N LEU A 309 15.15 -7.92 -1.71
CA LEU A 309 14.39 -9.11 -1.31
C LEU A 309 15.14 -10.41 -1.65
N VAL A 310 15.67 -10.52 -2.87
CA VAL A 310 16.47 -11.68 -3.28
C VAL A 310 17.73 -11.80 -2.42
N TRP A 311 18.44 -10.70 -2.17
CA TRP A 311 19.66 -10.66 -1.37
C TRP A 311 19.45 -11.13 0.08
N ASN A 312 18.34 -10.71 0.70
CA ASN A 312 18.02 -10.97 2.11
C ASN A 312 17.43 -12.36 2.35
N LYS A 313 16.65 -12.89 1.39
CA LYS A 313 16.05 -14.23 1.48
C LYS A 313 16.98 -15.33 0.98
N HIS A 314 18.13 -15.01 0.41
CA HIS A 314 19.04 -16.01 -0.12
C HIS A 314 19.89 -16.67 0.99
N PRO A 315 19.94 -18.01 1.07
CA PRO A 315 20.85 -18.74 1.95
C PRO A 315 22.32 -18.35 1.78
N ARG A 316 23.05 -18.21 2.89
CA ARG A 316 24.48 -17.85 2.90
C ARG A 316 25.36 -18.79 3.70
N ARG A 317 26.59 -18.94 3.22
CA ARG A 317 27.62 -19.80 3.85
C ARG A 317 28.06 -19.25 5.20
N GLU A 318 28.24 -17.94 5.32
CA GLU A 318 28.59 -17.27 6.57
C GLU A 318 27.53 -17.43 7.67
N PHE A 319 26.28 -17.73 7.28
CA PHE A 319 25.15 -17.94 8.19
C PHE A 319 24.76 -19.42 8.31
N GLY A 320 25.66 -20.34 7.95
CA GLY A 320 25.42 -21.78 8.09
C GLY A 320 24.29 -22.31 7.21
N GLY A 321 24.06 -21.69 6.05
CA GLY A 321 22.99 -22.05 5.11
C GLY A 321 21.65 -21.39 5.40
N LYS A 322 21.56 -20.53 6.40
CA LYS A 322 20.42 -19.63 6.63
C LYS A 322 20.55 -18.36 5.80
N SER A 323 19.45 -17.70 5.49
CA SER A 323 19.45 -16.39 4.86
C SER A 323 19.58 -15.26 5.90
N PRO A 324 20.02 -14.05 5.52
CA PRO A 324 19.96 -12.87 6.38
C PRO A 324 18.61 -12.69 7.09
N GLU A 325 17.51 -13.02 6.41
CA GLU A 325 16.15 -13.06 6.98
C GLU A 325 16.03 -14.07 8.12
N ASP A 326 16.43 -15.33 7.88
CA ASP A 326 16.32 -16.44 8.85
C ASP A 326 17.19 -16.24 10.10
N ILE A 327 18.18 -15.34 10.04
CA ILE A 327 19.04 -14.98 11.17
C ILE A 327 18.80 -13.55 11.67
N SER A 328 17.94 -12.78 10.98
CA SER A 328 17.71 -11.37 11.26
C SER A 328 17.14 -11.24 12.66
N SER A 329 17.85 -10.52 13.52
CA SER A 329 17.53 -10.39 14.94
C SER A 329 16.96 -9.03 15.32
N TYR A 330 16.57 -8.25 14.32
CA TYR A 330 16.06 -6.92 14.53
C TYR A 330 14.59 -6.99 14.86
N GLY A 331 14.20 -6.19 15.84
CA GLY A 331 12.79 -5.92 16.02
C GLY A 331 12.30 -4.77 15.15
N PRO A 332 10.97 -4.57 15.14
CA PRO A 332 10.33 -3.52 14.35
C PRO A 332 10.81 -2.10 14.72
N LEU A 333 11.19 -1.85 15.97
CA LEU A 333 11.66 -0.53 16.40
C LEU A 333 13.05 -0.22 15.86
N GLU A 334 13.97 -1.17 15.90
CA GLU A 334 15.31 -1.04 15.32
C GLU A 334 15.21 -0.78 13.81
N THR A 335 14.33 -1.51 13.13
CA THR A 335 13.98 -1.29 11.72
C THR A 335 13.50 0.14 11.44
N ALA A 336 12.51 0.60 12.20
CA ALA A 336 11.94 1.94 12.03
C ALA A 336 12.98 3.05 12.30
N LEU A 337 13.87 2.82 13.27
CA LEU A 337 14.95 3.74 13.62
C LEU A 337 16.03 3.82 12.54
N ILE A 338 16.34 2.71 11.86
CA ILE A 338 17.22 2.72 10.68
C ILE A 338 16.64 3.61 9.58
N ASN A 339 15.34 3.47 9.28
CA ASN A 339 14.67 4.30 8.25
C ASN A 339 14.63 5.78 8.65
N THR A 340 14.28 6.07 9.90
CA THR A 340 14.27 7.45 10.42
C THR A 340 15.66 8.08 10.32
N PHE A 341 16.72 7.31 10.61
CA PHE A 341 18.09 7.78 10.46
C PHE A 341 18.44 8.13 9.01
N MET A 342 17.90 7.41 8.01
CA MET A 342 18.12 7.73 6.60
C MET A 342 17.51 9.08 6.23
N GLU A 343 16.24 9.29 6.57
CA GLU A 343 15.52 10.55 6.32
C GLU A 343 16.23 11.74 6.98
N ASP A 344 16.53 11.58 8.27
CA ASP A 344 17.23 12.60 9.04
C ASP A 344 18.62 12.88 8.45
N SER A 345 19.30 11.87 7.88
CA SER A 345 20.59 12.06 7.21
C SER A 345 20.46 12.89 5.93
N TYR A 346 19.42 12.68 5.12
CA TYR A 346 19.15 13.51 3.93
C TYR A 346 18.84 14.96 4.28
N GLU A 347 18.09 15.19 5.37
CA GLU A 347 17.74 16.55 5.80
C GLU A 347 18.91 17.31 6.43
N ASN A 348 19.81 16.60 7.12
CA ASN A 348 20.85 17.22 7.95
C ASN A 348 22.26 17.14 7.34
N VAL A 349 22.47 16.32 6.31
CA VAL A 349 23.75 16.19 5.62
C VAL A 349 23.54 16.42 4.12
N ASP A 350 23.82 17.65 3.68
CA ASP A 350 23.87 17.97 2.26
C ASP A 350 25.09 17.30 1.61
N ILE A 351 24.88 16.13 1.03
CA ILE A 351 25.92 15.29 0.42
C ILE A 351 26.56 15.96 -0.78
N ASP A 352 25.79 16.75 -1.54
CA ASP A 352 26.26 17.43 -2.74
C ASP A 352 27.18 18.62 -2.40
N SER A 353 27.13 19.12 -1.15
CA SER A 353 28.04 20.16 -0.66
C SER A 353 29.48 19.68 -0.43
N TYR A 354 29.73 18.36 -0.39
CA TYR A 354 31.05 17.81 -0.12
C TYR A 354 31.85 17.51 -1.41
N PRO A 355 33.16 17.78 -1.43
CA PRO A 355 33.96 17.67 -2.65
C PRO A 355 34.26 16.22 -3.07
N THR A 356 34.06 15.24 -2.18
CA THR A 356 34.26 13.81 -2.45
C THR A 356 33.25 12.97 -1.68
N ALA A 357 32.90 11.79 -2.22
CA ALA A 357 32.02 10.82 -1.56
C ALA A 357 32.55 10.42 -0.18
N ALA A 358 33.85 10.17 -0.04
CA ALA A 358 34.48 9.85 1.25
C ALA A 358 34.27 10.95 2.32
N LYS A 359 34.29 12.23 1.94
CA LYS A 359 34.04 13.32 2.90
C LYS A 359 32.57 13.45 3.28
N ALA A 360 31.67 13.16 2.35
CA ALA A 360 30.25 13.08 2.65
C ALA A 360 29.96 11.87 3.57
N GLU A 361 30.60 10.72 3.34
CA GLU A 361 30.50 9.52 4.20
C GLU A 361 30.99 9.83 5.62
N GLU A 362 32.12 10.52 5.77
CA GLU A 362 32.59 10.98 7.09
C GLU A 362 31.58 11.92 7.78
N ALA A 363 30.88 12.77 7.01
CA ALA A 363 29.87 13.67 7.55
C ALA A 363 28.62 12.93 8.01
N VAL A 364 28.16 11.97 7.21
CA VAL A 364 27.08 11.05 7.57
C VAL A 364 27.45 10.22 8.81
N GLU A 365 28.69 9.75 8.91
CA GLU A 365 29.14 8.99 10.08
C GLU A 365 29.17 9.83 11.36
N ARG A 366 29.63 11.09 11.29
CA ARG A 366 29.53 12.03 12.42
C ARG A 366 28.08 12.31 12.80
N PHE A 367 27.20 12.43 11.81
CA PHE A 367 25.78 12.61 12.04
C PHE A 367 25.17 11.38 12.73
N ARG A 368 25.50 10.17 12.26
CA ARG A 368 25.12 8.88 12.85
C ARG A 368 25.48 8.78 14.32
N GLU A 369 26.74 9.05 14.66
CA GLU A 369 27.20 8.96 16.05
C GLU A 369 26.43 9.92 16.97
N LYS A 370 26.17 11.14 16.49
CA LYS A 370 25.38 12.13 17.23
C LYS A 370 23.93 11.68 17.36
N TRP A 371 23.33 11.24 16.26
CA TRP A 371 21.92 10.83 16.20
C TRP A 371 21.64 9.67 17.16
N LEU A 372 22.49 8.64 17.15
CA LEU A 372 22.35 7.47 18.01
C LEU A 372 22.45 7.78 19.51
N LYS A 373 23.15 8.85 19.88
CA LYS A 373 23.41 9.25 21.27
C LYS A 373 22.53 10.41 21.75
N THR A 374 21.72 11.00 20.86
CA THR A 374 20.89 12.16 21.22
C THR A 374 19.50 11.70 21.64
N PRO A 375 19.03 12.05 22.85
CA PRO A 375 17.66 11.78 23.28
C PRO A 375 16.63 12.40 22.34
N GLN A 376 15.63 11.62 21.93
CA GLN A 376 14.58 12.08 21.04
C GLN A 376 13.24 12.17 21.75
N LYS A 377 12.52 13.27 21.55
CA LYS A 377 11.16 13.46 22.09
C LYS A 377 10.20 12.37 21.60
N LYS A 378 10.35 11.94 20.33
CA LYS A 378 9.61 10.83 19.70
C LYS A 378 9.83 9.48 20.44
N LEU A 379 10.98 9.32 21.09
CA LEU A 379 11.38 8.13 21.85
C LEU A 379 11.23 8.33 23.37
N LYS A 380 10.33 9.23 23.79
CA LYS A 380 10.06 9.55 25.21
C LYS A 380 11.32 9.97 25.98
N GLY A 381 12.25 10.65 25.31
CA GLY A 381 13.49 11.14 25.92
C GLY A 381 14.60 10.09 26.03
N LYS A 382 14.44 8.91 25.42
CA LYS A 382 15.54 7.95 25.22
C LYS A 382 16.27 8.21 23.90
N THR A 383 17.49 7.72 23.82
CA THR A 383 18.29 7.70 22.59
C THR A 383 17.86 6.53 21.68
N PRO A 384 18.06 6.64 20.36
CA PRO A 384 17.84 5.50 19.46
C PRO A 384 18.62 4.26 19.86
N MET A 385 19.89 4.41 20.28
CA MET A 385 20.73 3.29 20.72
C MET A 385 20.11 2.55 21.91
N GLU A 386 19.64 3.27 22.93
CA GLU A 386 18.99 2.66 24.10
C GLU A 386 17.75 1.86 23.70
N ARG A 387 16.94 2.43 22.79
CA ARG A 387 15.70 1.78 22.31
C ARG A 387 15.98 0.51 21.51
N ILE A 388 17.02 0.53 20.67
CA ILE A 388 17.47 -0.64 19.90
C ILE A 388 17.96 -1.75 20.84
N LEU A 389 18.81 -1.41 21.82
CA LEU A 389 19.33 -2.40 22.77
C LEU A 389 18.23 -3.00 23.64
N GLU A 390 17.25 -2.19 24.07
CA GLU A 390 16.08 -2.67 24.82
C GLU A 390 15.23 -3.66 24.01
N GLU A 391 14.99 -3.37 22.73
CA GLU A 391 14.25 -4.28 21.86
C GLU A 391 15.00 -5.60 21.63
N ARG A 392 16.30 -5.51 21.35
CA ARG A 392 17.17 -6.68 21.17
C ARG A 392 17.24 -7.58 22.40
N GLU A 393 17.24 -7.00 23.59
CA GLU A 393 17.17 -7.75 24.86
C GLU A 393 15.84 -8.49 24.99
N LEU A 394 14.71 -7.84 24.67
CA LEU A 394 13.39 -8.46 24.68
C LEU A 394 13.26 -9.62 23.67
N LEU A 395 13.94 -9.51 22.52
CA LEU A 395 13.95 -10.53 21.48
C LEU A 395 14.97 -11.66 21.76
N GLY A 396 15.66 -11.63 22.90
CA GLY A 396 16.65 -12.65 23.26
C GLY A 396 17.92 -12.61 22.40
N ASN A 397 18.21 -11.49 21.73
CA ASN A 397 19.44 -11.29 20.95
C ASN A 397 20.20 -10.00 21.36
N PRO A 398 20.80 -9.97 22.57
CA PRO A 398 21.46 -8.79 23.10
C PRO A 398 22.86 -8.58 22.48
N LYS A 399 22.94 -8.36 21.16
CA LYS A 399 24.14 -7.83 20.51
C LYS A 399 24.38 -6.40 20.99
N LYS A 400 25.57 -6.16 21.56
CA LYS A 400 25.98 -4.84 22.10
C LYS A 400 26.48 -3.88 21.03
N ASP A 401 26.84 -4.38 19.86
CA ASP A 401 27.28 -3.60 18.73
C ASP A 401 26.11 -3.27 17.80
N PHE A 402 25.96 -1.98 17.52
CA PHE A 402 25.04 -1.48 16.51
C PHE A 402 25.86 -0.70 15.48
N SER A 403 26.06 -1.28 14.30
CA SER A 403 26.77 -0.66 13.18
C SER A 403 25.86 -0.53 11.98
N ILE A 404 25.21 0.63 11.87
CA ILE A 404 24.73 1.13 10.57
C ILE A 404 25.95 1.65 9.80
N ARG A 405 26.13 1.23 8.54
CA ARG A 405 27.12 1.81 7.63
C ARG A 405 26.42 2.38 6.40
N MET A 406 26.73 3.64 6.07
CA MET A 406 26.22 4.30 4.86
C MET A 406 27.36 4.44 3.85
N GLU A 407 27.10 4.07 2.60
CA GLU A 407 28.04 4.23 1.48
C GLU A 407 27.44 5.17 0.43
N ILE A 408 28.22 6.15 -0.02
CA ILE A 408 27.76 7.14 -0.99
C ILE A 408 28.31 6.74 -2.35
N LYS A 409 27.45 6.16 -3.20
CA LYS A 409 27.85 5.72 -4.55
C LYS A 409 27.20 6.56 -5.64
N LYS A 410 28.02 6.91 -6.63
CA LYS A 410 27.56 7.56 -7.87
C LYS A 410 26.88 6.51 -8.75
N VAL A 411 25.57 6.61 -8.91
CA VAL A 411 24.82 5.84 -9.93
C VAL A 411 24.75 6.65 -11.23
N ALA A 412 24.61 5.95 -12.36
CA ALA A 412 24.32 6.59 -13.63
C ALA A 412 22.99 7.34 -13.51
N ALA A 413 22.99 8.64 -13.80
CA ALA A 413 21.77 9.43 -13.72
C ALA A 413 20.70 8.84 -14.68
N PRO A 414 19.43 8.73 -14.25
CA PRO A 414 18.34 8.47 -15.19
C PRO A 414 18.34 9.54 -16.28
N LEU A 415 17.92 9.17 -17.51
CA LEU A 415 17.89 10.08 -18.66
C LEU A 415 17.12 11.36 -18.27
N ASN A 416 17.77 12.51 -18.41
CA ASN A 416 17.11 13.76 -18.04
C ASN A 416 16.12 14.23 -19.14
N GLU A 417 15.24 15.16 -18.78
CA GLU A 417 14.17 15.67 -19.66
C GLU A 417 14.69 16.38 -20.93
N ALA A 418 15.94 16.87 -20.92
CA ALA A 418 16.60 17.47 -22.08
C ALA A 418 17.24 16.40 -23.00
N GLU A 419 17.73 15.29 -22.44
CA GLU A 419 18.23 14.12 -23.17
C GLU A 419 17.08 13.31 -23.79
N TRP A 420 15.89 13.33 -23.18
CA TRP A 420 14.65 12.76 -23.74
C TRP A 420 14.20 13.42 -25.05
N ARG A 421 14.43 14.73 -25.22
CA ARG A 421 14.01 15.49 -26.41
C ARG A 421 14.80 15.16 -27.68
N HIS A 422 15.88 14.38 -27.57
CA HIS A 422 16.74 14.02 -28.69
C HIS A 422 16.57 12.59 -29.19
N ILE A 423 15.61 11.82 -28.67
CA ILE A 423 15.13 10.64 -29.40
C ILE A 423 14.31 11.19 -30.56
N ASP A 424 14.96 11.33 -31.72
CA ASP A 424 14.42 11.96 -32.92
C ASP A 424 13.35 11.07 -33.56
N ALA A 425 12.17 11.02 -32.92
CA ALA A 425 10.99 10.33 -33.43
C ALA A 425 10.41 11.04 -34.68
N LYS A 426 10.93 12.22 -35.05
CA LYS A 426 10.46 13.02 -36.18
C LYS A 426 11.13 12.62 -37.49
N ALA A 427 10.94 11.37 -37.90
CA ALA A 427 11.35 10.91 -39.23
C ALA A 427 10.44 11.48 -40.34
N ALA A 428 10.96 11.71 -41.54
CA ALA A 428 10.12 12.14 -42.68
C ALA A 428 9.14 11.04 -43.15
N GLU A 429 9.47 9.78 -42.85
CA GLU A 429 8.70 8.57 -43.17
C GLU A 429 9.03 7.48 -42.13
N ILE A 430 8.03 6.68 -41.73
CA ILE A 430 8.21 5.56 -40.81
C ILE A 430 8.70 4.36 -41.62
N THR A 431 9.97 3.98 -41.42
CA THR A 431 10.65 2.95 -42.22
C THR A 431 10.94 1.66 -41.45
N ASP A 432 10.88 1.69 -40.11
CA ASP A 432 11.10 0.52 -39.27
C ASP A 432 10.17 0.47 -38.04
N LYS A 433 10.16 -0.69 -37.39
CA LYS A 433 9.29 -0.97 -36.24
C LYS A 433 9.64 -0.13 -35.01
N LYS A 434 10.91 0.21 -34.81
CA LYS A 434 11.34 1.01 -33.66
C LYS A 434 10.81 2.44 -33.78
N GLN A 435 10.89 3.03 -34.97
CA GLN A 435 10.30 4.35 -35.27
C GLN A 435 8.79 4.36 -35.05
N LEU A 436 8.10 3.27 -35.43
CA LEU A 436 6.67 3.11 -35.23
C LEU A 436 6.31 3.01 -33.73
N ASP A 437 7.02 2.18 -32.98
CA ASP A 437 6.78 1.95 -31.54
C ASP A 437 7.06 3.23 -30.73
N ASP A 438 8.16 3.94 -31.05
CA ASP A 438 8.54 5.22 -30.45
C ASP A 438 7.44 6.27 -30.69
N LEU A 439 6.95 6.41 -31.94
CA LEU A 439 5.89 7.36 -32.28
C LEU A 439 4.54 7.01 -31.63
N LEU A 440 4.15 5.73 -31.59
CA LEU A 440 2.93 5.27 -30.90
C LEU A 440 2.98 5.53 -29.39
N TYR A 441 4.15 5.45 -28.77
CA TYR A 441 4.34 5.83 -27.36
C TYR A 441 4.14 7.34 -27.16
N HIS A 442 4.72 8.18 -28.02
CA HIS A 442 4.53 9.63 -27.99
C HIS A 442 3.06 10.04 -28.18
N ILE A 443 2.32 9.36 -29.06
CA ILE A 443 0.89 9.63 -29.25
C ILE A 443 0.09 9.23 -28.00
N ARG A 444 0.36 8.06 -27.41
CA ARG A 444 -0.30 7.59 -26.17
C ARG A 444 -0.04 8.50 -24.96
N THR A 445 1.13 9.12 -24.91
CA THR A 445 1.52 10.06 -23.84
C THR A 445 1.24 11.52 -24.19
N ASN A 446 0.49 11.77 -25.28
CA ASN A 446 0.06 13.10 -25.71
C ASN A 446 1.19 14.07 -26.07
N ARG A 447 2.31 13.55 -26.56
CA ARG A 447 3.53 14.31 -26.91
C ARG A 447 4.00 14.01 -28.34
N CYS A 448 3.07 13.97 -29.29
CA CYS A 448 3.42 13.72 -30.70
C CYS A 448 4.46 14.75 -31.19
N PRO A 449 5.56 14.31 -31.85
CA PRO A 449 6.61 15.21 -32.31
C PRO A 449 6.23 16.01 -33.58
N TYR A 450 5.15 15.63 -34.27
CA TYR A 450 4.64 16.34 -35.45
C TYR A 450 3.53 17.29 -35.07
N ASN A 451 3.62 18.54 -35.52
CA ASN A 451 2.50 19.47 -35.45
C ASN A 451 1.46 19.20 -36.56
N LYS A 452 0.31 19.86 -36.50
CA LYS A 452 -0.80 19.66 -37.47
C LYS A 452 -0.39 19.86 -38.94
N GLN A 453 0.60 20.69 -39.25
CA GLN A 453 1.06 20.95 -40.63
C GLN A 453 2.08 19.89 -41.11
N GLU A 454 2.75 19.23 -40.17
CA GLU A 454 3.78 18.22 -40.43
C GLU A 454 3.23 16.79 -40.43
N CYS A 455 2.06 16.57 -39.83
CA CYS A 455 1.41 15.27 -39.81
C CYS A 455 0.88 14.89 -41.20
N LYS A 456 1.39 13.78 -41.72
CA LYS A 456 1.09 13.21 -43.04
C LYS A 456 0.92 11.68 -42.89
N PRO A 457 0.24 11.02 -43.83
CA PRO A 457 0.02 9.57 -43.76
C PRO A 457 1.31 8.74 -43.66
N LYS A 458 2.38 9.21 -44.32
CA LYS A 458 3.68 8.53 -44.35
C LYS A 458 4.50 8.66 -43.06
N ASN A 459 4.18 9.62 -42.20
CA ASN A 459 4.85 9.83 -40.91
C ASN A 459 3.84 9.73 -39.74
N CYS A 460 2.71 9.07 -39.95
CA CYS A 460 1.67 8.86 -38.96
C CYS A 460 1.22 7.39 -38.96
N PRO A 461 1.19 6.71 -37.80
CA PRO A 461 0.79 5.31 -37.73
C PRO A 461 -0.69 5.08 -38.07
N TYR A 462 -1.51 6.13 -38.07
CA TYR A 462 -2.94 6.07 -38.39
C TYR A 462 -3.25 6.24 -39.89
N GLY A 463 -2.27 6.56 -40.74
CA GLY A 463 -2.48 6.70 -42.19
C GLY A 463 -3.40 7.86 -42.63
N MET A 464 -3.82 7.88 -43.90
CA MET A 464 -4.71 8.95 -44.45
C MET A 464 -6.05 9.02 -43.71
N ASP A 465 -6.64 7.86 -43.43
CA ASP A 465 -8.03 7.76 -42.99
C ASP A 465 -8.19 7.76 -41.46
N GLY A 466 -7.11 7.56 -40.70
CA GLY A 466 -7.13 7.51 -39.23
C GLY A 466 -6.55 8.75 -38.54
N ILE A 467 -6.02 9.74 -39.29
CA ILE A 467 -5.48 10.98 -38.70
C ILE A 467 -6.55 11.76 -37.93
N GLU A 468 -7.80 11.78 -38.41
CA GLU A 468 -8.92 12.43 -37.71
C GLU A 468 -9.32 11.70 -36.42
N GLU A 469 -9.03 10.40 -36.32
CA GLU A 469 -9.24 9.63 -35.10
C GLU A 469 -8.06 9.69 -34.13
N CYS A 470 -6.95 10.32 -34.49
CA CYS A 470 -5.77 10.46 -33.63
C CYS A 470 -6.08 11.36 -32.41
N PRO A 471 -5.86 10.88 -31.16
CA PRO A 471 -6.23 11.62 -29.95
C PRO A 471 -5.51 12.97 -29.81
N VAL A 472 -4.30 13.08 -30.36
CA VAL A 472 -3.53 14.34 -30.40
C VAL A 472 -4.13 15.34 -31.40
N HIS A 473 -4.67 14.88 -32.53
CA HIS A 473 -5.27 15.76 -33.55
C HIS A 473 -6.66 16.26 -33.15
N ARG A 474 -7.43 15.41 -32.46
CA ARG A 474 -8.73 15.77 -31.88
C ARG A 474 -8.62 16.81 -30.76
N GLY A 475 -7.40 17.14 -30.32
CA GLY A 475 -7.16 18.14 -29.27
C GLY A 475 -7.75 17.72 -27.92
N GLU A 476 -7.95 16.41 -27.72
CA GLU A 476 -8.68 15.89 -26.56
C GLU A 476 -7.85 15.93 -25.27
N LYS A 477 -6.53 16.16 -25.34
CA LYS A 477 -5.65 16.43 -24.18
C LYS A 477 -4.51 17.37 -24.60
N THR A 478 -4.10 18.29 -23.73
CA THR A 478 -2.95 19.19 -23.90
C THR A 478 -1.73 18.67 -23.17
#